data_AF-A0A285N5S9-F1
#
_entry.id   AF-A0A285N5S9-F1
#
_cell.length_a   1.000
_cell.length_b   1.000
_cell.length_c   1.000
_cell.angle_alpha   90.00
_cell.angle_beta   90.00
_cell.angle_gamma   90.00
#
_symmetry.space_group_name_H-M   'P 1'
#
loop_
_entity.id
_entity.type
_entity.pdbx_description
1 polymer ?
#
loop_
_entity_poly.entity_id
_entity_poly.type
_entity_poly.pdbx_seq_one_letter_code
_entity_poly.pdbx_strand_id
1 'polypeptide(L)' 'MVAHTERDERTWFECEECGLLFDDRADARQHEGACDAEDPPYLQ' A
#
# COMPACT_ATOMS: atom_id res chain seq x y z
N MET A 1 -4.85 0.89 5.05
CA MET A 1 -3.69 1.79 5.22
C MET A 1 -3.72 2.53 6.56
N VAL A 2 -2.69 2.42 7.41
CA VAL A 2 -2.05 3.58 8.10
C VAL A 2 -0.71 3.20 8.75
N ALA A 3 0.34 3.09 7.94
CA ALA A 3 1.71 3.23 8.41
C ALA A 3 2.37 4.36 7.61
N HIS A 4 2.08 5.61 7.99
CA HIS A 4 2.91 6.72 7.54
C HIS A 4 4.28 6.57 8.19
N THR A 5 5.29 6.20 7.40
CA THR A 5 6.68 6.26 7.85
C THR A 5 7.35 7.46 7.19
N GLU A 6 7.85 8.38 8.00
CA GLU A 6 8.70 9.47 7.54
C GLU A 6 10.11 8.90 7.35
N ARG A 7 10.53 8.73 6.10
CA ARG A 7 11.87 8.23 5.74
C ARG A 7 12.45 9.14 4.67
N ASP A 8 13.63 9.70 4.90
CA ASP A 8 14.29 10.68 4.01
C ASP A 8 13.42 11.92 3.71
N GLU A 9 12.77 12.49 4.73
CA GLU A 9 11.90 13.69 4.63
C GLU A 9 10.70 13.52 3.66
N ARG A 10 10.41 12.29 3.23
CA ARG A 10 9.30 11.96 2.33
C ARG A 10 8.29 11.05 3.03
N THR A 11 7.02 11.29 2.76
CA THR A 11 5.92 10.43 3.22
C THR A 11 5.79 9.25 2.27
N TRP A 12 5.77 8.04 2.83
CA TRP A 12 5.51 6.82 2.08
C TRP A 12 4.19 6.20 2.52
N PHE A 13 3.48 5.61 1.57
CA PHE A 13 2.19 4.96 1.75
C PHE A 13 2.35 3.48 1.39
N GLU A 14 2.25 2.61 2.38
CA GLU A 14 2.33 1.16 2.19
C GLU A 14 0.93 0.56 2.01
N CYS A 15 0.75 -0.25 0.97
CA CYS A 15 -0.43 -1.08 0.82
C CYS A 15 -0.30 -2.31 1.74
N GLU A 16 -1.27 -2.51 2.63
CA GLU A 16 -1.24 -3.60 3.63
C GLU A 16 -1.49 -4.98 3.01
N GLU A 17 -2.06 -5.04 1.80
CA GLU A 17 -2.40 -6.29 1.13
C GLU A 17 -1.19 -6.87 0.36
N CYS A 18 -0.41 -6.01 -0.31
CA CYS A 18 0.71 -6.43 -1.16
C CYS A 18 2.09 -5.96 -0.68
N GLY A 19 2.15 -5.07 0.31
CA GLY A 19 3.39 -4.49 0.84
C GLY A 19 4.07 -3.48 -0.10
N LEU A 20 3.41 -3.02 -1.17
CA LEU A 20 3.97 -2.00 -2.06
C LEU A 20 3.99 -0.63 -1.38
N LEU A 21 5.08 0.09 -1.58
CA LEU A 21 5.30 1.45 -1.09
C LEU A 21 5.12 2.46 -2.23
N PHE A 22 4.34 3.50 -1.96
CA PHE A 22 4.09 4.62 -2.85
C PHE A 22 4.56 5.92 -2.20
N ASP A 23 5.10 6.85 -2.98
CA ASP A 23 5.50 8.16 -2.47
C ASP A 23 4.42 9.23 -2.60
N ASP A 24 3.33 8.92 -3.32
CA ASP A 24 2.15 9.77 -3.46
C ASP A 24 0.87 9.08 -2.96
N ARG A 25 0.01 9.88 -2.33
CA ARG A 25 -1.25 9.39 -1.74
C ARG A 25 -2.29 9.03 -2.80
N ALA A 26 -2.35 9.77 -3.91
CA ALA A 26 -3.28 9.50 -4.99
C ALA A 26 -2.92 8.20 -5.72
N ASP A 27 -1.63 7.94 -5.92
CA ASP A 27 -1.14 6.67 -6.48
C ASP A 27 -1.48 5.49 -5.57
N ALA A 28 -1.20 5.60 -4.26
CA ALA A 28 -1.58 4.58 -3.28
C ALA A 28 -3.10 4.29 -3.30
N ARG A 29 -3.92 5.34 -3.41
CA ARG A 29 -5.39 5.22 -3.41
C ARG A 29 -5.94 4.65 -4.72
N GLN A 30 -5.31 4.98 -5.85
CA GLN A 30 -5.64 4.37 -7.13
C GLN A 30 -5.26 2.89 -7.12
N HIS A 31 -4.08 2.57 -6.58
CA HIS A 31 -3.64 1.21 -6.41
C HIS A 31 -4.60 0.42 -5.52
N GLU A 32 -5.02 0.91 -4.35
CA GLU A 32 -6.01 0.23 -3.49
C GLU A 32 -7.29 -0.15 -4.24
N GLY A 33 -7.78 0.71 -5.14
CA GLY A 33 -8.99 0.42 -5.92
C GLY A 33 -8.80 -0.61 -7.03
N ALA A 34 -7.56 -0.89 -7.42
CA ALA A 34 -7.17 -1.87 -8.44
C ALA A 34 -6.24 -2.95 -7.89
N CYS A 35 -6.11 -3.06 -6.57
CA CYS A 35 -5.17 -3.94 -5.92
C CYS A 35 -5.70 -5.36 -6.05
N ASP A 36 -5.08 -6.14 -6.93
CA ASP A 36 -5.40 -7.55 -7.15
C ASP A 36 -4.54 -8.44 -6.22
N ALA A 37 -4.30 -7.95 -5.00
CA ALA A 37 -3.72 -8.76 -3.95
C ALA A 37 -4.78 -9.79 -3.55
N GLU A 38 -4.86 -10.87 -4.33
CA GLU A 38 -5.69 -12.00 -3.99
C GLU A 38 -5.32 -12.44 -2.57
N ASP A 39 -6.32 -12.48 -1.67
CA ASP A 39 -6.20 -13.00 -0.31
C ASP A 39 -5.25 -14.20 -0.36
N PRO A 40 -4.12 -14.17 0.36
CA PRO A 40 -3.14 -15.22 0.24
C PRO A 40 -3.81 -16.58 0.51
N PRO A 41 -3.49 -17.63 -0.28
CA PRO A 41 -4.28 -18.86 -0.37
C PRO A 41 -4.34 -19.70 0.91
N TYR A 42 -3.86 -19.19 2.04
CA TYR A 42 -3.94 -19.83 3.35
C TYR A 42 -5.28 -19.61 4.07
N LEU A 43 -6.24 -18.86 3.49
CA LEU A 43 -7.60 -18.65 4.02
C LEU A 43 -8.73 -19.33 3.20
N GLN A 44 -8.39 -20.18 2.21
CA GLN A 44 -9.36 -20.98 1.45
C GLN A 44 -9.62 -22.36 2.08
#